data_AF-A0A1R3UM46-F1
#
_entry.id   AF-A0A1R3UM46-F1
#
_cell.length_a   1.000
_cell.length_b   1.000
_cell.length_c   1.000
_cell.angle_alpha   90.00
_cell.angle_beta   90.00
_cell.angle_gamma   90.00
#
_symmetry.space_group_name_H-M   'P 1'
#
loop_
_entity.id
_entity.type
_entity.pdbx_description
1 polymer ?
#
loop_
_entity_poly.entity_id
_entity_poly.type
_entity_poly.pdbx_seq_one_letter_code
_entity_poly.pdbx_strand_id
1 'polypeptide(L)'
;MPRPVDPYARAYADFRRNTEHHELHVLHDDGLYRHLRVQGPGTRMWSWDVTTWPGHLATSGDIASGHVFAREPDMLAFFSHAGKSESHYTDGAPSIDVGYWAEKIQGRDLVDVKTYDPDSFLQQVREHLEEHDEIGTEAGEFRDRQIALLTHIHELRGLDKDARAQLFEAHWAAEESWAALDGRRTTKVQGSTLRQGHHEAARSTLSALSALWSVDGIDDEAFNALIEEHDYRELADLEVPRLTPAERREEILDDARSHADSDPEAHTWLAEHEDEVGSDTWEWDLREYGVHFLFACYALDLTTRLWNEHVECRGVNDTYVLVRKGRVQNRPAQPVIDVSILDHGTLETSMAAGALDTRERIMAVPQAREELRVTVHELTELVREHGDESAHAHLDQAIDREMAASERALDHREIHAYWAAVRAEREEQALARPSSVPAHSGATRTTLLRRILDRLGLWQPPPVASVEQPSPRDVERVQD
;
A
#
# COMPACT_ATOMS: atom_id res chain seq x y z
N MET A 1 8.24 -20.73 -0.19
CA MET A 1 7.80 -20.18 1.11
C MET A 1 6.41 -19.59 0.91
N PRO A 2 5.42 -19.87 1.76
CA PRO A 2 4.16 -19.13 1.76
C PRO A 2 4.44 -17.64 2.00
N ARG A 3 3.63 -16.76 1.39
CA ARG A 3 3.73 -15.31 1.63
C ARG A 3 3.34 -15.01 3.09
N PRO A 4 4.00 -14.05 3.74
CA PRO A 4 3.64 -13.66 5.10
C PRO A 4 2.27 -12.98 5.13
N VAL A 5 1.63 -12.98 6.30
CA VAL A 5 0.42 -12.20 6.59
C VAL A 5 0.85 -10.79 6.98
N ASP A 6 0.15 -9.75 6.52
CA ASP A 6 0.42 -8.36 6.92
C ASP A 6 0.03 -8.19 8.39
N PRO A 7 0.97 -7.80 9.29
CA PRO A 7 0.63 -7.49 10.68
C PRO A 7 -0.39 -6.35 10.79
N TYR A 8 -0.51 -5.49 9.77
CA TYR A 8 -1.39 -4.33 9.74
C TYR A 8 -2.52 -4.44 8.70
N ALA A 9 -2.95 -5.67 8.38
CA ALA A 9 -3.92 -5.97 7.33
C ALA A 9 -5.22 -5.12 7.39
N ARG A 10 -5.72 -4.83 8.61
CA ARG A 10 -6.92 -3.98 8.79
C ARG A 10 -6.65 -2.54 8.33
N ALA A 11 -5.54 -1.94 8.75
CA ALA A 11 -5.15 -0.59 8.35
C ALA A 11 -4.95 -0.53 6.83
N TYR A 12 -4.28 -1.52 6.24
CA TYR A 12 -4.09 -1.56 4.80
C TYR A 12 -5.42 -1.71 4.03
N ALA A 13 -6.33 -2.56 4.50
CA ALA A 13 -7.64 -2.73 3.89
C ALA A 13 -8.46 -1.43 3.93
N ASP A 14 -8.41 -0.70 5.05
CA ASP A 14 -9.06 0.60 5.18
C ASP A 14 -8.43 1.65 4.28
N PHE A 15 -7.09 1.71 4.22
CA PHE A 15 -6.36 2.59 3.30
C PHE A 15 -6.80 2.32 1.85
N ARG A 16 -6.68 1.07 1.38
CA ARG A 16 -7.04 0.69 0.00
C ARG A 16 -8.48 1.04 -0.35
N ARG A 17 -9.43 0.72 0.53
CA ARG A 17 -10.86 0.96 0.28
C ARG A 17 -11.14 2.44 0.04
N ASN A 18 -10.45 3.31 0.78
CA ASN A 18 -10.71 4.75 0.71
C ASN A 18 -9.83 5.49 -0.30
N THR A 19 -8.76 4.87 -0.80
CA THR A 19 -7.84 5.47 -1.78
C THR A 19 -7.86 4.80 -3.16
N GLU A 20 -8.83 3.92 -3.43
CA GLU A 20 -8.92 3.14 -4.67
C GLU A 20 -8.93 4.01 -5.94
N HIS A 21 -9.57 5.18 -5.86
CA HIS A 21 -9.74 6.10 -6.98
C HIS A 21 -8.83 7.33 -6.88
N HIS A 22 -7.82 7.32 -6.01
CA HIS A 22 -6.97 8.48 -5.84
C HIS A 22 -5.96 8.60 -6.98
N GLU A 23 -5.76 9.84 -7.42
CA GLU A 23 -4.86 10.19 -8.54
C GLU A 23 -3.75 11.12 -8.06
N LEU A 24 -2.57 11.00 -8.69
CA LEU A 24 -1.45 11.90 -8.46
C LEU A 24 -1.64 13.22 -9.24
N HIS A 25 -1.52 14.32 -8.52
CA HIS A 25 -1.43 15.68 -9.05
C HIS A 25 -0.07 16.28 -8.69
N VAL A 26 0.71 16.65 -9.71
CA VAL A 26 1.97 17.37 -9.54
C VAL A 26 1.65 18.87 -9.44
N LEU A 27 1.82 19.44 -8.25
CA LEU A 27 1.59 20.86 -8.00
C LEU A 27 2.86 21.68 -8.21
N HIS A 28 4.02 21.08 -7.93
CA HIS A 28 5.34 21.65 -8.19
C HIS A 28 6.36 20.53 -8.42
N ASP A 29 7.27 20.72 -9.37
CA ASP A 29 8.38 19.81 -9.70
C ASP A 29 9.57 20.63 -10.22
N ASP A 30 10.55 20.87 -9.35
CA ASP A 30 11.82 21.53 -9.66
C ASP A 30 12.98 20.75 -9.02
N GLY A 31 13.43 19.70 -9.71
CA GLY A 31 14.51 18.83 -9.24
C GLY A 31 14.15 18.16 -7.93
N LEU A 32 14.85 18.49 -6.84
CA LEU A 32 14.59 17.95 -5.50
C LEU A 32 13.46 18.68 -4.74
N TYR A 33 12.97 19.80 -5.28
CA TYR A 33 11.84 20.54 -4.72
C TYR A 33 10.56 20.11 -5.40
N ARG A 34 9.76 19.26 -4.75
CA ARG A 34 8.50 18.75 -5.33
C ARG A 34 7.35 18.95 -4.37
N HIS A 35 6.17 19.25 -4.89
CA HIS A 35 4.90 19.21 -4.17
C HIS A 35 3.93 18.33 -4.94
N LEU A 36 3.72 17.13 -4.42
CA LEU A 36 2.85 16.11 -4.97
C LEU A 36 1.59 16.03 -4.13
N ARG A 37 0.45 15.83 -4.75
CA ARG A 37 -0.83 15.63 -4.06
C ARG A 37 -1.51 14.39 -4.60
N VAL A 38 -1.99 13.54 -3.70
CA VAL A 38 -2.78 12.37 -4.08
C VAL A 38 -4.16 12.51 -3.44
N GLN A 39 -5.20 12.46 -4.27
CA GLN A 39 -6.59 12.67 -3.82
C GLN A 39 -7.59 12.00 -4.77
N GLY A 40 -8.79 11.74 -4.26
CA GLY A 40 -9.92 11.32 -5.08
C GLY A 40 -10.50 12.47 -5.93
N PRO A 41 -11.16 12.18 -7.05
CA PRO A 41 -11.75 13.19 -7.92
C PRO A 41 -12.78 14.06 -7.18
N GLY A 42 -12.58 15.38 -7.20
CA GLY A 42 -13.53 16.35 -6.66
C GLY A 42 -13.63 16.39 -5.12
N THR A 43 -12.79 15.67 -4.38
CA THR A 43 -12.79 15.64 -2.92
C THR A 43 -11.38 15.75 -2.33
N ARG A 44 -11.26 16.24 -1.10
CA ARG A 44 -10.02 16.23 -0.30
C ARG A 44 -10.05 15.19 0.83
N MET A 45 -11.15 14.44 0.94
CA MET A 45 -11.28 13.36 1.91
C MET A 45 -10.27 12.26 1.57
N TRP A 46 -9.59 11.73 2.60
CA TRP A 46 -8.49 10.78 2.45
C TRP A 46 -7.34 11.26 1.56
N SER A 47 -7.19 12.57 1.34
CA SER A 47 -6.09 13.10 0.53
C SER A 47 -4.83 13.32 1.35
N TRP A 48 -3.69 13.33 0.66
CA TRP A 48 -2.41 13.72 1.24
C TRP A 48 -1.55 14.45 0.22
N ASP A 49 -0.59 15.19 0.74
CA ASP A 49 0.42 15.92 -0.01
C ASP A 49 1.79 15.44 0.47
N VAL A 50 2.70 15.25 -0.49
CA VAL A 50 4.13 14.94 -0.27
C VAL A 50 4.94 16.13 -0.77
N THR A 51 5.67 16.77 0.13
CA THR A 51 6.59 17.88 -0.18
C THR A 51 8.02 17.43 0.03
N THR A 52 8.90 17.64 -0.94
CA THR A 52 10.32 17.28 -0.84
C THR A 52 11.21 18.49 -1.04
N TRP A 53 12.37 18.48 -0.36
CA TRP A 53 13.50 19.37 -0.55
C TRP A 53 14.78 18.60 -0.21
N PRO A 54 15.99 19.10 -0.52
CA PRO A 54 17.21 18.33 -0.31
C PRO A 54 17.32 17.73 1.10
N GLY A 55 17.44 16.40 1.17
CA GLY A 55 17.58 15.65 2.42
C GLY A 55 16.28 15.32 3.14
N HIS A 56 15.12 15.83 2.69
CA HIS A 56 13.89 15.81 3.47
C HIS A 56 12.63 15.54 2.65
N LEU A 57 11.64 14.93 3.31
CA LEU A 57 10.28 14.76 2.81
C LEU A 57 9.30 15.04 3.94
N ALA A 58 8.30 15.87 3.68
CA ALA A 58 7.19 16.12 4.59
C ALA A 58 5.87 15.61 4.01
N THR A 59 5.05 15.02 4.87
CA THR A 59 3.68 14.62 4.54
C THR A 59 2.67 15.53 5.25
N SER A 60 1.60 15.88 4.54
CA SER A 60 0.49 16.70 5.08
C SER A 60 -0.83 16.24 4.47
N GLY A 61 -1.96 16.63 5.05
CA GLY A 61 -3.29 16.31 4.50
C GLY A 61 -4.23 15.72 5.54
N ASP A 62 -5.11 14.84 5.09
CA ASP A 62 -6.17 14.23 5.91
C ASP A 62 -5.67 13.00 6.66
N ILE A 63 -5.01 12.05 5.96
CA ILE A 63 -4.67 10.73 6.53
C ILE A 63 -3.19 10.52 6.83
N ALA A 64 -2.30 11.26 6.16
CA ALA A 64 -0.85 11.12 6.26
C ALA A 64 -0.22 12.45 6.74
N SER A 65 -0.81 13.09 7.73
CA SER A 65 -0.40 14.44 8.13
C SER A 65 0.67 14.45 9.22
N GLY A 66 1.65 15.35 9.11
CA GLY A 66 2.48 15.75 10.25
C GLY A 66 3.77 14.97 10.45
N HIS A 67 4.25 14.24 9.43
CA HIS A 67 5.53 13.54 9.46
C HIS A 67 6.55 14.24 8.56
N VAL A 68 7.78 14.38 9.07
CA VAL A 68 8.94 14.83 8.28
C VAL A 68 10.00 13.74 8.38
N PHE A 69 10.49 13.25 7.25
CA PHE A 69 11.52 12.23 7.15
C PHE A 69 12.81 12.84 6.59
N ALA A 70 13.97 12.34 7.02
CA ALA A 70 15.26 12.74 6.47
C ALA A 70 16.27 11.59 6.42
N ARG A 71 17.00 11.49 5.31
CA ARG A 71 18.08 10.50 5.12
C ARG A 71 18.99 10.82 3.93
N GLU A 72 18.41 10.84 2.72
CA GLU A 72 19.12 11.00 1.44
C GLU A 72 18.72 12.32 0.75
N PRO A 73 19.57 12.87 -0.15
CA PRO A 73 19.24 14.09 -0.88
C PRO A 73 17.89 14.04 -1.61
N ASP A 74 17.56 12.91 -2.25
CA ASP A 74 16.25 12.65 -2.86
C ASP A 74 15.47 11.63 -2.02
N MET A 75 14.67 12.13 -1.09
CA MET A 75 13.86 11.28 -0.22
C MET A 75 12.74 10.56 -0.95
N LEU A 76 12.25 11.08 -2.08
CA LEU A 76 11.24 10.38 -2.89
C LEU A 76 11.85 9.14 -3.54
N ALA A 77 13.05 9.28 -4.11
CA ALA A 77 13.81 8.15 -4.64
C ALA A 77 14.21 7.13 -3.55
N PHE A 78 14.54 7.60 -2.34
CA PHE A 78 14.79 6.74 -1.18
C PHE A 78 13.58 5.84 -0.88
N PHE A 79 12.38 6.41 -0.70
CA PHE A 79 11.17 5.65 -0.39
C PHE A 79 10.69 4.75 -1.53
N SER A 80 11.14 4.94 -2.77
CA SER A 80 10.83 4.01 -3.87
C SER A 80 11.41 2.60 -3.64
N HIS A 81 12.49 2.46 -2.87
CA HIS A 81 13.22 1.19 -2.75
C HIS A 81 13.59 0.81 -1.31
N ALA A 82 13.88 1.79 -0.45
CA ALA A 82 14.41 1.54 0.88
C ALA A 82 13.35 0.90 1.80
N GLY A 83 13.73 -0.15 2.53
CA GLY A 83 12.80 -0.87 3.40
C GLY A 83 11.65 -1.55 2.65
N LYS A 84 11.82 -1.86 1.36
CA LYS A 84 10.83 -2.62 0.57
C LYS A 84 11.39 -3.97 0.16
N SER A 85 10.52 -4.98 0.16
CA SER A 85 10.76 -6.31 -0.41
C SER A 85 9.96 -6.47 -1.69
N GLU A 86 10.46 -7.28 -2.64
CA GLU A 86 9.73 -7.62 -3.87
C GLU A 86 8.46 -8.45 -3.61
N SER A 87 8.36 -9.04 -2.42
CA SER A 87 7.16 -9.80 -2.04
C SER A 87 6.06 -8.86 -1.55
N HIS A 88 4.82 -9.32 -1.71
CA HIS A 88 3.67 -8.72 -1.05
C HIS A 88 3.18 -9.68 0.02
N TYR A 89 2.51 -9.13 1.03
CA TYR A 89 1.74 -9.93 1.95
C TYR A 89 0.57 -10.64 1.23
N THR A 90 -0.01 -11.64 1.88
CA THR A 90 -1.11 -12.44 1.30
C THR A 90 -2.34 -11.63 0.88
N ASP A 91 -2.56 -10.47 1.51
CA ASP A 91 -3.65 -9.52 1.25
C ASP A 91 -3.31 -8.47 0.17
N GLY A 92 -2.10 -8.53 -0.39
CA GLY A 92 -1.59 -7.58 -1.38
C GLY A 92 -1.05 -6.29 -0.78
N ALA A 93 -0.81 -6.23 0.53
CA ALA A 93 -0.07 -5.12 1.14
C ALA A 93 1.37 -5.04 0.63
N PRO A 94 1.91 -3.82 0.42
CA PRO A 94 3.33 -3.67 0.12
C PRO A 94 4.13 -4.15 1.33
N SER A 95 5.16 -4.97 1.11
CA SER A 95 6.08 -5.35 2.18
C SER A 95 7.02 -4.18 2.47
N ILE A 96 6.57 -3.29 3.35
CA ILE A 96 7.30 -2.14 3.87
C ILE A 96 7.82 -2.46 5.26
N ASP A 97 9.09 -2.17 5.50
CA ASP A 97 9.69 -2.14 6.83
C ASP A 97 9.31 -0.81 7.52
N VAL A 98 8.16 -0.85 8.19
CA VAL A 98 7.58 0.30 8.91
C VAL A 98 8.53 0.79 10.00
N GLY A 99 9.24 -0.12 10.67
CA GLY A 99 10.20 0.24 11.72
C GLY A 99 11.41 0.99 11.17
N TYR A 100 11.98 0.49 10.08
CA TYR A 100 13.07 1.19 9.41
C TYR A 100 12.66 2.57 8.89
N TRP A 101 11.42 2.73 8.42
CA TRP A 101 10.90 4.04 8.00
C TRP A 101 10.66 4.98 9.18
N ALA A 102 10.19 4.45 10.32
CA ALA A 102 9.99 5.21 11.55
C ALA A 102 11.30 5.85 12.04
N GLU A 103 12.43 5.14 11.94
CA GLU A 103 13.76 5.67 12.27
C GLU A 103 14.14 6.94 11.50
N LYS A 104 13.49 7.23 10.37
CA LYS A 104 13.85 8.37 9.52
C LYS A 104 13.07 9.64 9.87
N ILE A 105 12.09 9.55 10.77
CA ILE A 105 11.30 10.71 11.22
C ILE A 105 12.20 11.73 11.94
N GLN A 106 11.95 13.00 11.69
CA GLN A 106 12.63 14.14 12.29
C GLN A 106 11.70 14.88 13.25
N GLY A 107 12.28 15.43 14.33
CA GLY A 107 11.61 16.41 15.18
C GLY A 107 10.50 15.86 16.10
N ARG A 108 10.40 14.54 16.25
CA ARG A 108 9.60 13.85 17.27
C ARG A 108 10.42 12.71 17.87
N ASP A 109 10.13 12.36 19.11
CA ASP A 109 10.56 11.08 19.67
C ASP A 109 9.81 9.96 18.95
N LEU A 110 10.46 8.81 18.69
CA LEU A 110 9.81 7.61 18.14
C LEU A 110 8.56 7.17 18.94
N VAL A 111 8.50 7.62 20.20
CA VAL A 111 7.36 7.49 21.13
C VAL A 111 6.06 8.09 20.58
N ASP A 112 6.11 9.04 19.62
CA ASP A 112 4.91 9.67 19.06
C ASP A 112 4.23 8.87 17.93
N VAL A 113 4.93 7.92 17.29
CA VAL A 113 4.36 7.12 16.18
C VAL A 113 3.84 5.77 16.62
N LYS A 114 4.30 5.29 17.77
CA LYS A 114 3.74 4.11 18.41
C LYS A 114 2.82 4.54 19.55
N THR A 115 1.63 3.96 19.61
CA THR A 115 0.69 4.17 20.71
C THR A 115 0.48 2.87 21.44
N TYR A 116 0.21 2.96 22.74
CA TYR A 116 -0.19 1.79 23.53
C TYR A 116 -1.28 1.02 22.80
N ASP A 117 -1.11 -0.29 22.73
CA ASP A 117 -2.02 -1.21 22.09
C ASP A 117 -2.39 -2.35 23.06
N PRO A 118 -3.67 -2.47 23.43
CA PRO A 118 -4.10 -3.50 24.38
C PRO A 118 -3.92 -4.91 23.81
N ASP A 119 -3.99 -5.09 22.49
CA ASP A 119 -3.82 -6.40 21.87
C ASP A 119 -2.35 -6.84 21.94
N SER A 120 -1.38 -5.94 21.75
CA SER A 120 0.05 -6.22 21.93
C SER A 120 0.42 -6.55 23.38
N PHE A 121 -0.24 -5.92 24.36
CA PHE A 121 -0.11 -6.32 25.77
C PHE A 121 -0.62 -7.74 26.00
N LEU A 122 -1.87 -8.03 25.60
CA LEU A 122 -2.47 -9.34 25.81
C LEU A 122 -1.78 -10.46 25.02
N GLN A 123 -1.22 -10.14 23.85
CA GLN A 123 -0.44 -11.06 23.06
C GLN A 123 0.85 -11.44 23.80
N GLN A 124 1.62 -10.48 24.29
CA GLN A 124 2.87 -10.77 25.00
C GLN A 124 2.64 -11.54 26.30
N VAL A 125 1.58 -11.21 27.04
CA VAL A 125 1.16 -11.99 28.22
C VAL A 125 0.85 -13.43 27.82
N ARG A 126 0.05 -13.64 26.77
CA ARG A 126 -0.29 -14.99 26.29
C ARG A 126 0.95 -15.79 25.90
N GLU A 127 1.83 -15.21 25.10
CA GLU A 127 3.05 -15.87 24.62
C GLU A 127 3.92 -16.32 25.80
N HIS A 128 4.13 -15.45 26.80
CA HIS A 128 4.89 -15.82 28.00
C HIS A 128 4.19 -16.89 28.85
N LEU A 129 2.87 -16.80 29.03
CA LEU A 129 2.12 -17.83 29.76
C LEU A 129 2.17 -19.18 29.05
N GLU A 130 2.20 -19.22 27.72
CA GLU A 130 2.33 -20.44 26.93
C GLU A 130 3.70 -21.11 27.06
N GLU A 131 4.74 -20.31 27.31
CA GLU A 131 6.14 -20.76 27.53
C GLU A 131 6.47 -21.05 28.99
N HIS A 132 5.59 -20.70 29.94
CA HIS A 132 5.83 -20.88 31.38
C HIS A 132 5.91 -22.36 31.79
N ASP A 133 6.88 -22.72 32.63
CA ASP A 133 7.15 -24.12 33.01
C ASP A 133 5.96 -24.83 33.70
N GLU A 134 5.23 -24.14 34.57
CA GLU A 134 4.14 -24.75 35.37
C GLU A 134 2.74 -24.63 34.74
N ILE A 135 2.49 -23.58 33.95
CA ILE A 135 1.17 -23.28 33.41
C ILE A 135 1.15 -23.25 31.88
N GLY A 136 2.29 -23.46 31.22
CA GLY A 136 2.43 -23.40 29.77
C GLY A 136 1.87 -24.59 29.02
N THR A 137 2.17 -24.65 27.73
CA THR A 137 1.65 -25.69 26.84
C THR A 137 2.23 -27.06 27.21
N GLU A 138 3.54 -27.13 27.47
CA GLU A 138 4.22 -28.38 27.86
C GLU A 138 3.70 -28.89 29.22
N ALA A 139 3.41 -28.00 30.17
CA ALA A 139 2.80 -28.36 31.45
C ALA A 139 1.41 -29.00 31.26
N GLY A 140 0.63 -28.48 30.31
CA GLY A 140 -0.66 -29.05 29.91
C GLY A 140 -0.52 -30.47 29.37
N GLU A 141 0.42 -30.68 28.45
CA GLU A 141 0.72 -32.00 27.89
C GLU A 141 1.23 -32.98 28.95
N PHE A 142 2.07 -32.49 29.88
CA PHE A 142 2.55 -33.28 31.02
C PHE A 142 1.39 -33.74 31.91
N ARG A 143 0.49 -32.82 32.28
CA ARG A 143 -0.69 -33.14 33.08
C ARG A 143 -1.60 -34.14 32.36
N ASP A 144 -1.83 -33.98 31.06
CA ASP A 144 -2.67 -34.90 30.30
C ASP A 144 -2.09 -36.31 30.28
N ARG A 145 -0.75 -36.44 30.18
CA ARG A 145 -0.07 -37.73 30.35
C ARG A 145 -0.26 -38.30 31.76
N GLN A 146 -0.16 -37.50 32.81
CA GLN A 146 -0.43 -37.94 34.19
C GLN A 146 -1.87 -38.44 34.35
N ILE A 147 -2.86 -37.72 33.83
CA ILE A 147 -4.27 -38.11 33.90
C ILE A 147 -4.52 -39.42 33.13
N ALA A 148 -3.92 -39.59 31.95
CA ALA A 148 -4.02 -40.82 31.18
C ALA A 148 -3.41 -42.01 31.96
N LEU A 149 -2.22 -41.83 32.53
CA LEU A 149 -1.55 -42.84 33.34
C LEU A 149 -2.37 -43.21 34.58
N LEU A 150 -2.86 -42.23 35.34
CA LEU A 150 -3.71 -42.46 36.52
C LEU A 150 -5.00 -43.18 36.17
N THR A 151 -5.63 -42.81 35.05
CA THR A 151 -6.82 -43.51 34.54
C THR A 151 -6.52 -44.98 34.31
N HIS A 152 -5.37 -45.29 33.69
CA HIS A 152 -4.97 -46.66 33.41
C HIS A 152 -4.60 -47.45 34.68
N ILE A 153 -3.86 -46.85 35.62
CA ILE A 153 -3.57 -47.42 36.95
C ILE A 153 -4.88 -47.79 37.67
N HIS A 154 -5.86 -46.90 37.67
CA HIS A 154 -7.13 -47.13 38.35
C HIS A 154 -7.99 -48.19 37.67
N GLU A 155 -7.88 -48.35 36.34
CA GLU A 155 -8.50 -49.46 35.60
C GLU A 155 -7.91 -50.81 35.97
N LEU A 156 -6.58 -50.90 36.03
CA LEU A 156 -5.88 -52.12 36.46
C LEU A 156 -6.23 -52.51 37.90
N ARG A 157 -6.46 -51.52 38.76
CA ARG A 157 -6.95 -51.72 40.15
C ARG A 157 -8.42 -52.11 40.24
N GLY A 158 -9.16 -52.08 39.13
CA GLY A 158 -10.59 -52.38 39.10
C GLY A 158 -11.47 -51.32 39.75
N LEU A 159 -11.01 -50.06 39.84
CA LEU A 159 -11.80 -48.97 40.39
C LEU A 159 -12.86 -48.51 39.38
N ASP A 160 -14.09 -48.30 39.85
CA ASP A 160 -15.13 -47.66 39.06
C ASP A 160 -14.93 -46.13 38.96
N LYS A 161 -15.75 -45.47 38.13
CA LYS A 161 -15.63 -44.02 37.88
C LYS A 161 -15.81 -43.18 39.15
N ASP A 162 -16.67 -43.60 40.08
CA ASP A 162 -16.98 -42.83 41.29
C ASP A 162 -15.83 -42.94 42.30
N ALA A 163 -15.25 -44.14 42.45
CA ALA A 163 -14.06 -44.35 43.26
C ALA A 163 -12.84 -43.57 42.74
N ARG A 164 -12.66 -43.50 41.41
CA ARG A 164 -11.62 -42.68 40.78
C ARG A 164 -11.80 -41.19 41.10
N ALA A 165 -13.01 -40.67 40.90
CA ALA A 165 -13.32 -39.27 41.20
C ALA A 165 -13.09 -38.93 42.67
N GLN A 166 -13.41 -39.83 43.60
CA GLN A 166 -13.15 -39.63 45.03
C GLN A 166 -11.67 -39.53 45.37
N LEU A 167 -10.78 -40.27 44.68
CA LEU A 167 -9.33 -40.15 44.89
C LEU A 167 -8.80 -38.78 44.45
N PHE A 168 -9.26 -38.28 43.30
CA PHE A 168 -8.92 -36.95 42.82
C PHE A 168 -9.43 -35.85 43.76
N GLU A 169 -10.71 -35.91 44.16
CA GLU A 169 -11.27 -34.93 45.09
C GLU A 169 -10.58 -34.98 46.46
N ALA A 170 -10.18 -36.17 46.95
CA ALA A 170 -9.41 -36.29 48.19
C ALA A 170 -8.01 -35.67 48.07
N HIS A 171 -7.35 -35.84 46.93
CA HIS A 171 -6.07 -35.20 46.64
C HIS A 171 -6.20 -33.67 46.62
N TRP A 172 -7.13 -33.14 45.81
CA TRP A 172 -7.33 -31.70 45.70
C TRP A 172 -7.79 -31.04 47.01
N ALA A 173 -8.66 -31.69 47.77
CA ALA A 173 -9.07 -31.19 49.08
C ALA A 173 -7.89 -31.14 50.08
N ALA A 174 -6.92 -32.06 49.97
CA ALA A 174 -5.71 -32.04 50.78
C ALA A 174 -4.76 -30.91 50.34
N GLU A 175 -4.56 -30.71 49.04
CA GLU A 175 -3.78 -29.59 48.48
C GLU A 175 -4.35 -28.23 48.88
N GLU A 176 -5.67 -28.03 48.73
CA GLU A 176 -6.35 -26.78 49.14
C GLU A 176 -6.15 -26.49 50.64
N SER A 177 -6.18 -27.54 51.48
CA SER A 177 -5.94 -27.40 52.92
C SER A 177 -4.50 -26.99 53.23
N TRP A 178 -3.53 -27.54 52.50
CA TRP A 178 -2.11 -27.19 52.62
C TRP A 178 -1.85 -25.74 52.17
N ALA A 179 -2.34 -25.36 50.98
CA ALA A 179 -2.19 -24.01 50.44
C ALA A 179 -2.79 -22.93 51.36
N ALA A 180 -3.98 -23.19 51.93
CA ALA A 180 -4.63 -22.27 52.86
C ALA A 180 -3.84 -22.01 54.16
N LEU A 181 -2.97 -22.95 54.55
CA LEU A 181 -2.09 -22.82 55.70
C LEU A 181 -0.75 -22.15 55.33
N ASP A 182 -0.19 -22.45 54.16
CA ASP A 182 1.09 -21.88 53.73
C ASP A 182 0.99 -20.38 53.42
N GLY A 183 -0.11 -19.93 52.81
CA GLY A 183 -0.41 -18.51 52.59
C GLY A 183 -0.53 -17.66 53.87
N ARG A 184 -0.65 -18.28 55.07
CA ARG A 184 -0.73 -17.59 56.37
C ARG A 184 0.63 -17.34 57.02
N ARG A 185 1.76 -17.72 56.39
CA ARG A 185 3.13 -17.50 56.94
C ARG A 185 3.53 -16.03 57.14
N THR A 186 2.78 -15.06 56.59
CA THR A 186 3.15 -13.64 56.59
C THR A 186 2.85 -12.88 57.89
N THR A 187 2.15 -13.47 58.87
CA THR A 187 1.86 -12.80 60.15
C THR A 187 2.67 -13.37 61.32
N LYS A 188 3.53 -12.51 61.91
CA LYS A 188 4.47 -12.80 63.02
C LYS A 188 3.80 -13.14 64.37
N VAL A 189 3.00 -14.21 64.43
CA VAL A 189 2.53 -14.78 65.71
C VAL A 189 2.67 -16.29 65.68
N GLN A 190 3.83 -16.79 66.12
CA GLN A 190 4.14 -18.22 66.20
C GLN A 190 3.46 -18.87 67.43
N GLY A 191 2.50 -19.75 67.19
CA GLY A 191 1.91 -20.68 68.17
C GLY A 191 2.13 -22.15 67.77
N SER A 192 2.18 -23.06 68.74
CA SER A 192 2.36 -24.52 68.52
C SER A 192 1.22 -25.16 67.72
N THR A 193 0.03 -24.58 67.78
CA THR A 193 -1.18 -25.03 67.07
C THR A 193 -1.07 -24.86 65.55
N LEU A 194 -0.44 -23.78 65.07
CA LEU A 194 -0.20 -23.57 63.63
C LEU A 194 0.78 -24.60 63.08
N ARG A 195 1.86 -24.92 63.82
CA ARG A 195 2.82 -25.96 63.42
C ARG A 195 2.18 -27.35 63.35
N GLN A 196 1.28 -27.67 64.30
CA GLN A 196 0.56 -28.93 64.28
C GLN A 196 -0.37 -29.02 63.06
N GLY A 197 -1.10 -27.94 62.75
CA GLY A 197 -1.94 -27.86 61.55
C GLY A 197 -1.17 -28.07 60.25
N HIS A 198 0.02 -27.47 60.10
CA HIS A 198 0.88 -27.73 58.93
C HIS A 198 1.33 -29.19 58.85
N HIS A 199 1.75 -29.80 59.96
CA HIS A 199 2.16 -31.20 59.93
C HIS A 199 1.01 -32.15 59.56
N GLU A 200 -0.20 -31.87 60.03
CA GLU A 200 -1.40 -32.65 59.70
C GLU A 200 -1.79 -32.47 58.22
N ALA A 201 -1.76 -31.24 57.70
CA ALA A 201 -2.03 -30.96 56.29
C ALA A 201 -1.01 -31.62 55.36
N ALA A 202 0.30 -31.46 55.61
CA ALA A 202 1.35 -32.13 54.83
C ALA A 202 1.17 -33.65 54.79
N ARG A 203 0.82 -34.25 55.93
CA ARG A 203 0.58 -35.69 56.03
C ARG A 203 -0.67 -36.10 55.26
N SER A 204 -1.72 -35.28 55.28
CA SER A 204 -2.94 -35.50 54.51
C SER A 204 -2.65 -35.46 53.01
N THR A 205 -1.90 -34.47 52.55
CA THR A 205 -1.47 -34.31 51.15
C THR A 205 -0.69 -35.52 50.66
N LEU A 206 0.38 -35.90 51.38
CA LEU A 206 1.18 -37.08 51.05
C LEU A 206 0.36 -38.37 51.04
N SER A 207 -0.59 -38.51 51.97
CA SER A 207 -1.46 -39.68 52.04
C SER A 207 -2.43 -39.74 50.85
N ALA A 208 -2.99 -38.61 50.44
CA ALA A 208 -3.92 -38.55 49.32
C ALA A 208 -3.19 -38.77 47.98
N LEU A 209 -2.01 -38.17 47.82
CA LEU A 209 -1.14 -38.39 46.67
C LEU A 209 -0.71 -39.87 46.55
N SER A 210 -0.31 -40.48 47.67
CA SER A 210 0.04 -41.91 47.70
C SER A 210 -1.16 -42.81 47.36
N ALA A 211 -2.38 -42.46 47.77
CA ALA A 211 -3.58 -43.22 47.42
C ALA A 211 -3.95 -43.06 45.94
N LEU A 212 -3.74 -41.87 45.38
CA LEU A 212 -3.96 -41.55 43.97
C LEU A 212 -3.03 -42.38 43.07
N TRP A 213 -1.74 -42.43 43.42
CA TRP A 213 -0.69 -43.14 42.68
C TRP A 213 -0.46 -44.60 43.11
N SER A 214 -1.24 -45.12 44.08
CA SER A 214 -1.09 -46.49 44.55
C SER A 214 -1.23 -47.49 43.41
N VAL A 215 -0.28 -48.43 43.36
CA VAL A 215 -0.25 -49.58 42.43
C VAL A 215 -0.61 -50.89 43.12
N ASP A 216 -1.16 -50.82 44.32
CA ASP A 216 -1.56 -52.00 45.08
C ASP A 216 -2.65 -52.78 44.34
N GLY A 217 -2.40 -54.07 44.12
CA GLY A 217 -3.31 -54.96 43.38
C GLY A 217 -3.05 -55.04 41.88
N ILE A 218 -2.04 -54.34 41.35
CA ILE A 218 -1.52 -54.51 39.99
C ILE A 218 -0.43 -55.59 40.01
N ASP A 219 -0.45 -56.52 39.04
CA ASP A 219 0.59 -57.53 38.90
C ASP A 219 1.87 -56.99 38.25
N ASP A 220 2.98 -57.74 38.39
CA ASP A 220 4.30 -57.31 37.91
C ASP A 220 4.35 -57.13 36.38
N GLU A 221 3.56 -57.87 35.61
CA GLU A 221 3.55 -57.77 34.14
C GLU A 221 2.87 -56.46 33.71
N ALA A 222 1.69 -56.18 34.27
CA ALA A 222 0.97 -54.94 34.04
C ALA A 222 1.74 -53.72 34.57
N PHE A 223 2.42 -53.84 35.71
CA PHE A 223 3.25 -52.75 36.23
C PHE A 223 4.48 -52.46 35.35
N ASN A 224 5.12 -53.48 34.79
CA ASN A 224 6.21 -53.25 33.82
C ASN A 224 5.70 -52.58 32.54
N ALA A 225 4.50 -52.93 32.07
CA ALA A 225 3.87 -52.23 30.94
C ALA A 225 3.63 -50.74 31.24
N LEU A 226 3.22 -50.38 32.46
CA LEU A 226 3.08 -48.97 32.86
C LEU A 226 4.41 -48.19 32.79
N ILE A 227 5.53 -48.84 33.13
CA ILE A 227 6.86 -48.22 33.05
C ILE A 227 7.29 -48.02 31.59
N GLU A 228 7.03 -48.99 30.73
CA GLU A 228 7.50 -48.99 29.34
C GLU A 228 6.60 -48.19 28.38
N GLU A 229 5.28 -48.21 28.60
CA GLU A 229 4.30 -47.61 27.67
C GLU A 229 3.85 -46.22 28.08
N HIS A 230 3.99 -45.85 29.36
CA HIS A 230 3.40 -44.63 29.93
C HIS A 230 4.37 -43.82 30.80
N ASP A 231 5.68 -44.06 30.69
CA ASP A 231 6.72 -43.31 31.40
C ASP A 231 6.46 -43.17 32.92
N TYR A 232 5.95 -44.23 33.57
CA TYR A 232 5.54 -44.18 34.99
C TYR A 232 6.58 -43.52 35.90
N ARG A 233 7.88 -43.74 35.66
CA ARG A 233 8.97 -43.18 36.48
C ARG A 233 9.10 -41.66 36.39
N GLU A 234 8.68 -41.06 35.29
CA GLU A 234 8.73 -39.61 35.08
C GLU A 234 7.49 -38.92 35.64
N LEU A 235 6.34 -39.58 35.55
CA LEU A 235 5.04 -38.98 35.84
C LEU A 235 4.50 -39.25 37.26
N ALA A 236 4.90 -40.37 37.87
CA ALA A 236 4.33 -40.84 39.14
C ALA A 236 4.78 -40.03 40.35
N ASP A 237 3.98 -40.08 41.41
CA ASP A 237 4.22 -39.43 42.71
C ASP A 237 4.38 -37.90 42.63
N LEU A 238 3.93 -37.29 41.52
CA LEU A 238 3.88 -35.85 41.32
C LEU A 238 2.46 -35.32 41.51
N GLU A 239 2.37 -34.06 41.90
CA GLU A 239 1.11 -33.35 42.05
C GLU A 239 0.34 -33.31 40.73
N VAL A 240 -0.99 -33.39 40.83
CA VAL A 240 -1.89 -33.28 39.67
C VAL A 240 -2.86 -32.13 39.93
N PRO A 241 -2.64 -30.93 39.36
CA PRO A 241 -3.41 -29.75 39.71
C PRO A 241 -4.88 -29.89 39.29
N ARG A 242 -5.76 -29.32 40.12
CA ARG A 242 -7.21 -29.34 39.90
C ARG A 242 -7.59 -28.63 38.61
N LEU A 243 -7.17 -27.39 38.49
CA LEU A 243 -7.28 -26.62 37.25
C LEU A 243 -6.25 -27.15 36.25
N THR A 244 -6.67 -27.27 35.00
CA THR A 244 -5.70 -27.51 33.92
C THR A 244 -4.80 -26.28 33.75
N PRO A 245 -3.54 -26.45 33.33
CA PRO A 245 -2.67 -25.36 32.93
C PRO A 245 -3.36 -24.38 31.96
N ALA A 246 -4.14 -24.90 31.00
CA ALA A 246 -4.91 -24.07 30.08
C ALA A 246 -6.01 -23.23 30.76
N GLU A 247 -6.78 -23.80 31.68
CA GLU A 247 -7.75 -23.05 32.48
C GLU A 247 -7.07 -21.99 33.35
N ARG A 248 -5.91 -22.32 33.94
CA ARG A 248 -5.15 -21.38 34.76
C ARG A 248 -4.61 -20.21 33.92
N ARG A 249 -4.10 -20.46 32.70
CA ARG A 249 -3.70 -19.40 31.77
C ARG A 249 -4.88 -18.50 31.41
N GLU A 250 -6.06 -19.07 31.16
CA GLU A 250 -7.23 -18.28 30.80
C GLU A 250 -7.70 -17.39 31.97
N GLU A 251 -7.64 -17.87 33.22
CA GLU A 251 -7.91 -17.04 34.40
C GLU A 251 -6.97 -15.82 34.47
N ILE A 252 -5.68 -16.04 34.25
CA ILE A 252 -4.67 -14.97 34.28
C ILE A 252 -4.89 -14.00 33.10
N LEU A 253 -5.19 -14.51 31.91
CA LEU A 253 -5.49 -13.70 30.73
C LEU A 253 -6.77 -12.87 30.88
N ASP A 254 -7.79 -13.40 31.55
CA ASP A 254 -9.02 -12.65 31.86
C ASP A 254 -8.78 -11.52 32.87
N ASP A 255 -7.90 -11.75 33.84
CA ASP A 255 -7.47 -10.69 34.75
C ASP A 255 -6.64 -9.62 34.02
N ALA A 256 -5.69 -10.03 33.18
CA ALA A 256 -4.92 -9.12 32.33
C ALA A 256 -5.84 -8.27 31.43
N ARG A 257 -6.86 -8.88 30.82
CA ARG A 257 -7.86 -8.17 30.00
C ARG A 257 -8.56 -7.04 30.74
N SER A 258 -8.77 -7.19 32.05
CA SER A 258 -9.41 -6.17 32.88
C SER A 258 -8.50 -4.95 33.17
N HIS A 259 -7.21 -5.06 32.88
CA HIS A 259 -6.18 -4.02 33.08
C HIS A 259 -5.61 -3.50 31.76
N ALA A 260 -6.15 -3.93 30.62
CA ALA A 260 -5.66 -3.58 29.29
C ALA A 260 -6.07 -2.17 28.83
N ASP A 261 -6.86 -1.41 29.61
CA ASP A 261 -7.43 -0.13 29.18
C ASP A 261 -6.37 0.96 28.96
N SER A 262 -5.21 0.88 29.64
CA SER A 262 -4.15 1.87 29.50
C SER A 262 -2.75 1.33 29.81
N ASP A 263 -1.74 1.98 29.21
CA ASP A 263 -0.31 1.68 29.42
C ASP A 263 0.11 1.63 30.91
N PRO A 264 -0.28 2.59 31.78
CA PRO A 264 0.08 2.51 33.19
C PRO A 264 -0.61 1.36 33.94
N GLU A 265 -1.85 1.02 33.58
CA GLU A 265 -2.58 -0.09 34.21
C GLU A 265 -1.98 -1.44 33.79
N ALA A 266 -1.67 -1.61 32.51
CA ALA A 266 -0.99 -2.80 32.00
C ALA A 266 0.37 -3.01 32.68
N HIS A 267 1.20 -1.96 32.79
CA HIS A 267 2.48 -2.06 33.49
C HIS A 267 2.34 -2.30 35.00
N THR A 268 1.30 -1.76 35.64
CA THR A 268 1.01 -2.07 37.06
C THR A 268 0.67 -3.54 37.22
N TRP A 269 -0.19 -4.07 36.34
CA TRP A 269 -0.56 -5.48 36.33
C TRP A 269 0.66 -6.40 36.11
N LEU A 270 1.50 -6.08 35.12
CA LEU A 270 2.73 -6.84 34.84
C LEU A 270 3.69 -6.90 36.03
N ALA A 271 3.84 -5.77 36.75
CA ALA A 271 4.69 -5.71 37.93
C ALA A 271 4.13 -6.51 39.13
N GLU A 272 2.81 -6.68 39.20
CA GLU A 272 2.15 -7.46 40.25
C GLU A 272 2.14 -8.97 39.95
N HIS A 273 2.36 -9.36 38.69
CA HIS A 273 2.34 -10.75 38.20
C HIS A 273 3.71 -11.23 37.68
N GLU A 274 4.80 -10.71 38.26
CA GLU A 274 6.17 -11.04 37.87
C GLU A 274 6.47 -12.55 37.94
N ASP A 275 5.81 -13.25 38.88
CA ASP A 275 5.96 -14.68 39.07
C ASP A 275 5.37 -15.49 37.89
N GLU A 276 4.29 -14.99 37.27
CA GLU A 276 3.61 -15.67 36.15
C GLU A 276 4.12 -15.26 34.76
N VAL A 277 4.51 -14.00 34.57
CA VAL A 277 4.92 -13.47 33.25
C VAL A 277 6.41 -13.13 33.15
N GLY A 278 7.16 -13.26 34.24
CA GLY A 278 8.61 -13.04 34.30
C GLY A 278 9.04 -11.64 34.75
N SER A 279 10.33 -11.53 35.11
CA SER A 279 10.92 -10.31 35.70
C SER A 279 11.23 -9.18 34.71
N ASP A 280 11.35 -9.52 33.42
CA ASP A 280 11.83 -8.58 32.40
C ASP A 280 10.68 -7.92 31.61
N THR A 281 9.46 -7.93 32.17
CA THR A 281 8.25 -7.33 31.57
C THR A 281 8.35 -5.82 31.37
N TRP A 282 9.25 -5.15 32.09
CA TRP A 282 9.55 -3.73 31.89
C TRP A 282 10.26 -3.45 30.55
N GLU A 283 10.85 -4.46 29.89
CA GLU A 283 11.44 -4.35 28.55
C GLU A 283 10.41 -4.52 27.42
N TRP A 284 9.18 -4.94 27.74
CA TRP A 284 8.15 -5.20 26.74
C TRP A 284 7.69 -3.91 26.06
N ASP A 285 7.69 -3.89 24.72
CA ASP A 285 7.13 -2.79 23.95
C ASP A 285 5.63 -3.04 23.75
N LEU A 286 4.81 -2.47 24.63
CA LEU A 286 3.33 -2.60 24.59
C LEU A 286 2.67 -1.67 23.55
N ARG A 287 3.45 -1.17 22.58
CA ARG A 287 3.00 -0.15 21.65
C ARG A 287 3.11 -0.60 20.20
N GLU A 288 2.08 -0.30 19.44
CA GLU A 288 2.02 -0.53 18.00
C GLU A 288 2.05 0.76 17.21
N TYR A 289 2.45 0.66 15.95
CA TYR A 289 2.41 1.80 15.05
C TYR A 289 0.96 2.30 14.88
N GLY A 290 0.75 3.57 15.24
CA GLY A 290 -0.55 4.19 15.15
C GLY A 290 -1.05 4.24 13.69
N VAL A 291 -2.37 4.16 13.51
CA VAL A 291 -3.01 4.10 12.19
C VAL A 291 -2.61 5.25 11.27
N HIS A 292 -2.39 6.46 11.81
CA HIS A 292 -1.96 7.62 11.03
C HIS A 292 -0.54 7.48 10.47
N PHE A 293 0.36 6.84 11.22
CA PHE A 293 1.71 6.58 10.74
C PHE A 293 1.72 5.44 9.71
N LEU A 294 0.94 4.38 9.93
CA LEU A 294 0.73 3.32 8.94
C LEU A 294 0.17 3.89 7.62
N PHE A 295 -0.85 4.76 7.69
CA PHE A 295 -1.37 5.46 6.52
C PHE A 295 -0.33 6.35 5.85
N ALA A 296 0.55 7.00 6.60
CA ALA A 296 1.66 7.74 6.01
C ALA A 296 2.62 6.82 5.24
N CYS A 297 2.94 5.63 5.76
CA CYS A 297 3.77 4.65 5.06
C CYS A 297 3.10 4.18 3.76
N TYR A 298 1.83 3.77 3.80
CA TYR A 298 1.11 3.35 2.59
C TYR A 298 0.93 4.50 1.58
N ALA A 299 0.68 5.72 2.07
CA ALA A 299 0.59 6.92 1.25
C ALA A 299 1.92 7.22 0.54
N LEU A 300 3.06 7.07 1.22
CA LEU A 300 4.39 7.24 0.61
C LEU A 300 4.66 6.16 -0.43
N ASP A 301 4.38 4.90 -0.13
CA ASP A 301 4.50 3.81 -1.11
C ASP A 301 3.66 4.11 -2.36
N LEU A 302 2.38 4.42 -2.19
CA LEU A 302 1.49 4.75 -3.31
C LEU A 302 1.99 5.98 -4.08
N THR A 303 2.46 7.02 -3.39
CA THR A 303 3.00 8.22 -4.04
C THR A 303 4.25 7.89 -4.85
N THR A 304 5.16 7.07 -4.32
CA THR A 304 6.38 6.66 -5.05
C THR A 304 6.05 5.86 -6.30
N ARG A 305 5.07 4.95 -6.24
CA ARG A 305 4.61 4.19 -7.42
C ARG A 305 3.98 5.10 -8.46
N LEU A 306 3.02 5.94 -8.07
CA LEU A 306 2.37 6.89 -8.98
C LEU A 306 3.36 7.90 -9.57
N TRP A 307 4.36 8.32 -8.80
CA TRP A 307 5.42 9.20 -9.29
C TRP A 307 6.32 8.50 -10.31
N ASN A 308 6.73 7.26 -10.04
CA ASN A 308 7.52 6.49 -11.01
C ASN A 308 6.74 6.27 -12.31
N GLU A 309 5.45 5.88 -12.22
CA GLU A 309 4.57 5.78 -13.39
C GLU A 309 4.42 7.11 -14.14
N HIS A 310 4.31 8.22 -13.39
CA HIS A 310 4.27 9.57 -13.96
C HIS A 310 5.57 9.89 -14.72
N VAL A 311 6.74 9.62 -14.12
CA VAL A 311 8.06 9.85 -14.74
C VAL A 311 8.29 8.92 -15.94
N GLU A 312 7.85 7.67 -15.89
CA GLU A 312 7.91 6.74 -17.02
C GLU A 312 7.03 7.23 -18.18
N CYS A 313 5.78 7.62 -17.90
CA CYS A 313 4.89 8.24 -18.89
C CYS A 313 5.49 9.54 -19.45
N ARG A 314 6.16 10.33 -18.60
CA ARG A 314 6.92 11.52 -19.00
C ARG A 314 8.05 11.16 -19.96
N GLY A 315 8.80 10.09 -19.69
CA GLY A 315 9.84 9.59 -20.59
C GLY A 315 9.32 9.06 -21.92
N VAL A 316 8.06 8.62 -21.99
CA VAL A 316 7.41 8.11 -23.21
C VAL A 316 6.75 9.23 -24.04
N ASN A 317 6.34 10.35 -23.43
CA ASN A 317 5.55 11.40 -24.11
C ASN A 317 5.95 12.87 -23.86
N ASP A 318 6.96 13.20 -23.05
CA ASP A 318 7.43 14.59 -22.93
C ASP A 318 8.45 14.93 -24.03
N THR A 319 7.92 15.39 -25.15
CA THR A 319 8.36 16.69 -25.63
C THR A 319 7.25 17.70 -25.30
N TYR A 320 7.50 18.52 -24.28
CA TYR A 320 6.87 19.79 -23.89
C TYR A 320 5.71 19.81 -22.87
N VAL A 321 5.91 20.65 -21.84
CA VAL A 321 4.94 21.13 -20.85
C VAL A 321 4.32 22.45 -21.32
N LEU A 322 2.98 22.54 -21.40
CA LEU A 322 2.27 23.81 -21.60
C LEU A 322 1.71 24.33 -20.27
N VAL A 323 2.30 25.40 -19.75
CA VAL A 323 1.81 26.11 -18.55
C VAL A 323 0.83 27.20 -18.99
N ARG A 324 -0.46 27.06 -18.65
CA ARG A 324 -1.44 28.16 -18.73
C ARG A 324 -1.95 28.50 -17.33
N LYS A 325 -1.64 29.71 -16.85
CA LYS A 325 -2.06 30.23 -15.53
C LYS A 325 -1.70 29.33 -14.32
N GLY A 326 -0.54 28.67 -14.34
CA GLY A 326 -0.02 27.94 -13.17
C GLY A 326 -0.80 26.68 -12.78
N ARG A 327 -1.53 26.05 -13.69
CA ARG A 327 -2.09 24.69 -13.51
C ARG A 327 -1.60 23.78 -14.63
N VAL A 328 -1.03 22.63 -14.27
CA VAL A 328 -0.76 21.52 -15.18
C VAL A 328 -2.09 20.78 -15.41
N GLN A 329 -2.53 20.66 -16.67
CA GLN A 329 -3.66 19.81 -17.05
C GLN A 329 -3.15 18.66 -17.90
N ASN A 330 -3.38 17.44 -17.43
CA ASN A 330 -3.10 16.23 -18.19
C ASN A 330 -4.30 15.95 -19.12
N ARG A 331 -4.16 16.21 -20.41
CA ARG A 331 -5.10 15.77 -21.45
C ARG A 331 -4.30 15.27 -22.66
N PRO A 332 -4.78 14.23 -23.37
CA PRO A 332 -4.20 13.85 -24.66
C PRO A 332 -4.35 15.02 -25.64
N ALA A 333 -3.24 15.55 -26.12
CA ALA A 333 -3.25 16.69 -27.03
C ALA A 333 -3.56 16.23 -28.46
N GLN A 334 -4.59 16.83 -29.06
CA GLN A 334 -4.62 16.99 -30.51
C GLN A 334 -3.34 17.72 -30.95
N PRO A 335 -2.75 17.39 -32.11
CA PRO A 335 -1.46 17.93 -32.51
C PRO A 335 -1.56 19.45 -32.76
N VAL A 336 -0.80 20.23 -32.00
CA VAL A 336 -0.55 21.64 -32.30
C VAL A 336 0.69 21.71 -33.18
N ILE A 337 0.50 22.11 -34.43
CA ILE A 337 1.59 22.41 -35.37
C ILE A 337 2.17 23.77 -34.98
N ASP A 338 3.44 23.80 -34.56
CA ASP A 338 4.19 25.04 -34.47
C ASP A 338 4.52 25.52 -35.88
N VAL A 339 3.91 26.63 -36.30
CA VAL A 339 4.14 27.26 -37.61
C VAL A 339 5.32 28.23 -37.60
N SER A 340 5.97 28.46 -36.45
CA SER A 340 7.17 29.31 -36.38
C SER A 340 8.41 28.67 -37.02
N ILE A 341 8.38 27.35 -37.22
CA ILE A 341 9.44 26.58 -37.90
C ILE A 341 9.53 26.89 -39.41
N LEU A 342 8.52 27.57 -39.97
CA LEU A 342 8.51 28.00 -41.38
C LEU A 342 9.16 29.37 -41.61
N ASP A 343 9.54 30.10 -40.55
CA ASP A 343 10.02 31.48 -40.66
C ASP A 343 11.55 31.61 -40.85
N HIS A 344 12.30 30.51 -40.73
CA HIS A 344 13.76 30.53 -40.87
C HIS A 344 14.23 29.54 -41.93
N GLY A 345 14.35 30.06 -43.15
CA GLY A 345 14.81 29.31 -44.31
C GLY A 345 16.28 28.92 -44.20
N THR A 346 16.55 27.71 -43.71
CA THR A 346 17.63 26.79 -44.15
C THR A 346 17.43 25.45 -43.47
N LEU A 347 16.91 24.45 -44.20
CA LEU A 347 16.81 23.06 -43.76
C LEU A 347 18.14 22.35 -44.00
N GLU A 348 18.90 22.07 -42.94
CA GLU A 348 20.05 21.17 -43.00
C GLU A 348 19.62 19.70 -42.99
N THR A 349 20.39 18.87 -43.70
CA THR A 349 20.06 17.49 -44.09
C THR A 349 19.89 16.51 -42.91
N SER A 350 20.37 16.85 -41.72
CA SER A 350 20.17 16.05 -40.49
C SER A 350 18.75 16.20 -39.91
N MET A 351 18.07 17.32 -40.16
CA MET A 351 16.70 17.57 -39.70
C MET A 351 15.65 16.83 -40.54
N ALA A 352 15.96 16.56 -41.81
CA ALA A 352 15.10 15.78 -42.71
C ALA A 352 15.01 14.30 -42.30
N ALA A 353 16.08 13.74 -41.73
CA ALA A 353 16.11 12.35 -41.27
C ALA A 353 15.21 12.14 -40.04
N GLY A 354 15.20 13.09 -39.09
CA GLY A 354 14.30 13.04 -37.93
C GLY A 354 12.83 13.24 -38.28
N ALA A 355 12.54 14.09 -39.28
CA ALA A 355 11.18 14.25 -39.81
C ALA A 355 10.68 12.99 -40.54
N LEU A 356 11.57 12.26 -41.22
CA LEU A 356 11.26 10.99 -41.88
C LEU A 356 11.00 9.84 -40.89
N ASP A 357 11.80 9.71 -39.82
CA ASP A 357 11.60 8.70 -38.76
C ASP A 357 10.28 8.95 -37.99
N THR A 358 10.00 10.22 -37.67
CA THR A 358 8.74 10.62 -37.04
C THR A 358 7.54 10.36 -37.95
N ARG A 359 7.71 10.56 -39.27
CA ARG A 359 6.69 10.24 -40.29
C ARG A 359 6.42 8.74 -40.38
N GLU A 360 7.46 7.89 -40.37
CA GLU A 360 7.30 6.43 -40.40
C GLU A 360 6.51 5.93 -39.19
N ARG A 361 6.74 6.51 -38.01
CA ARG A 361 6.02 6.18 -36.77
C ARG A 361 4.54 6.60 -36.79
N ILE A 362 4.23 7.76 -37.38
CA ILE A 362 2.85 8.23 -37.54
C ILE A 362 2.08 7.38 -38.56
N MET A 363 2.74 6.98 -39.65
CA MET A 363 2.13 6.18 -40.73
C MET A 363 1.92 4.71 -40.36
N ALA A 364 2.55 4.22 -39.30
CA ALA A 364 2.33 2.88 -38.76
C ALA A 364 0.99 2.72 -38.01
N VAL A 365 0.28 3.81 -37.72
CA VAL A 365 -1.01 3.81 -37.03
C VAL A 365 -2.16 3.82 -38.05
N PRO A 366 -2.97 2.74 -38.16
CA PRO A 366 -4.00 2.60 -39.20
C PRO A 366 -5.06 3.72 -39.20
N GLN A 367 -5.37 4.29 -38.03
CA GLN A 367 -6.33 5.39 -37.89
C GLN A 367 -5.77 6.74 -38.37
N ALA A 368 -4.48 7.01 -38.14
CA ALA A 368 -3.83 8.23 -38.64
C ALA A 368 -3.76 8.25 -40.18
N ARG A 369 -3.65 7.06 -40.80
CA ARG A 369 -3.66 6.90 -42.26
C ARG A 369 -5.02 7.26 -42.89
N GLU A 370 -6.11 7.00 -42.19
CA GLU A 370 -7.46 7.29 -42.68
C GLU A 370 -7.81 8.77 -42.54
N GLU A 371 -7.39 9.41 -41.44
CA GLU A 371 -7.59 10.85 -41.24
C GLU A 371 -6.74 11.70 -42.20
N LEU A 372 -5.51 11.26 -42.51
CA LEU A 372 -4.69 11.90 -43.55
C LEU A 372 -5.34 11.77 -44.93
N ARG A 373 -5.99 10.63 -45.21
CA ARG A 373 -6.74 10.39 -46.45
C ARG A 373 -7.92 11.34 -46.61
N VAL A 374 -8.70 11.52 -45.55
CA VAL A 374 -9.83 12.47 -45.54
C VAL A 374 -9.32 13.89 -45.74
N THR A 375 -8.24 14.27 -45.06
CA THR A 375 -7.66 15.61 -45.15
C THR A 375 -7.09 15.91 -46.55
N VAL A 376 -6.41 14.94 -47.18
CA VAL A 376 -5.91 15.08 -48.57
C VAL A 376 -7.06 15.12 -49.57
N HIS A 377 -8.12 14.34 -49.36
CA HIS A 377 -9.31 14.37 -50.21
C HIS A 377 -10.04 15.72 -50.13
N GLU A 378 -10.25 16.25 -48.92
CA GLU A 378 -10.84 17.58 -48.69
C GLU A 378 -9.99 18.70 -49.29
N LEU A 379 -8.65 18.61 -49.18
CA LEU A 379 -7.73 19.56 -49.82
C LEU A 379 -7.78 19.47 -51.35
N THR A 380 -7.92 18.26 -51.91
CA THR A 380 -8.02 18.05 -53.36
C THR A 380 -9.32 18.66 -53.92
N GLU A 381 -10.45 18.49 -53.22
CA GLU A 381 -11.73 19.11 -53.57
C GLU A 381 -11.68 20.64 -53.46
N LEU A 382 -11.02 21.17 -52.43
CA LEU A 382 -10.80 22.62 -52.26
C LEU A 382 -9.96 23.25 -53.37
N VAL A 383 -8.91 22.56 -53.85
CA VAL A 383 -8.08 23.01 -54.98
C VAL A 383 -8.84 22.89 -56.30
N ARG A 384 -9.71 21.89 -56.43
CA ARG A 384 -10.60 21.68 -57.58
C ARG A 384 -11.67 22.79 -57.71
N GLU A 385 -12.20 23.29 -56.59
CA GLU A 385 -13.14 24.43 -56.58
C GLU A 385 -12.48 25.78 -56.90
N HIS A 386 -11.17 25.93 -56.67
CA HIS A 386 -10.47 27.23 -56.75
C HIS A 386 -9.54 27.38 -57.97
N GLY A 387 -9.51 26.40 -58.87
CA GLY A 387 -9.12 26.59 -60.28
C GLY A 387 -7.65 26.88 -60.57
N ASP A 388 -6.71 26.38 -59.76
CA ASP A 388 -5.27 26.44 -60.08
C ASP A 388 -4.77 25.08 -60.57
N GLU A 389 -4.77 24.88 -61.89
CA GLU A 389 -4.33 23.64 -62.54
C GLU A 389 -2.84 23.29 -62.27
N SER A 390 -2.03 24.27 -61.84
CA SER A 390 -0.61 24.04 -61.53
C SER A 390 -0.37 23.38 -60.17
N ALA A 391 -1.28 23.59 -59.22
CA ALA A 391 -1.25 22.96 -57.90
C ALA A 391 -1.66 21.48 -57.97
N HIS A 392 -2.59 21.14 -58.86
CA HIS A 392 -3.03 19.76 -59.12
C HIS A 392 -1.87 18.87 -59.62
N ALA A 393 -1.10 19.31 -60.62
CA ALA A 393 -0.02 18.48 -61.18
C ALA A 393 1.12 18.19 -60.20
N HIS A 394 1.40 19.11 -59.27
CA HIS A 394 2.41 18.93 -58.23
C HIS A 394 1.91 18.08 -57.05
N LEU A 395 0.62 18.22 -56.70
CA LEU A 395 0.00 17.42 -55.66
C LEU A 395 -0.20 15.98 -56.14
N ASP A 396 -0.66 15.76 -57.37
CA ASP A 396 -0.79 14.44 -57.98
C ASP A 396 0.57 13.75 -58.13
N GLN A 397 1.63 14.45 -58.56
CA GLN A 397 2.98 13.87 -58.58
C GLN A 397 3.52 13.52 -57.18
N ALA A 398 3.14 14.29 -56.16
CA ALA A 398 3.55 14.02 -54.79
C ALA A 398 2.78 12.82 -54.21
N ILE A 399 1.48 12.74 -54.47
CA ILE A 399 0.61 11.62 -54.10
C ILE A 399 1.06 10.34 -54.82
N ASP A 400 1.33 10.39 -56.13
CA ASP A 400 1.78 9.24 -56.91
C ASP A 400 3.15 8.72 -56.44
N ARG A 401 4.07 9.61 -56.06
CA ARG A 401 5.37 9.22 -55.46
C ARG A 401 5.20 8.53 -54.11
N GLU A 402 4.31 9.05 -53.27
CA GLU A 402 4.03 8.50 -51.94
C GLU A 402 3.23 7.19 -51.99
N MET A 403 2.36 7.04 -52.99
CA MET A 403 1.61 5.82 -53.28
C MET A 403 2.52 4.70 -53.82
N ALA A 404 3.41 5.02 -54.77
CA ALA A 404 4.40 4.05 -55.31
C ALA A 404 5.47 3.62 -54.29
N ALA A 405 5.68 4.41 -53.23
CA ALA A 405 6.49 4.03 -52.07
C ALA A 405 5.74 3.08 -51.13
N SER A 406 4.43 3.29 -50.96
CA SER A 406 3.54 2.46 -50.12
C SER A 406 3.20 1.10 -50.77
N GLU A 407 3.07 1.03 -52.10
CA GLU A 407 2.80 -0.22 -52.84
C GLU A 407 3.94 -1.24 -52.78
N ARG A 408 5.18 -0.81 -52.52
CA ARG A 408 6.33 -1.71 -52.35
C ARG A 408 6.34 -2.46 -51.01
N ALA A 409 5.47 -2.10 -50.07
CA ALA A 409 5.51 -2.59 -48.69
C ALA A 409 4.36 -3.55 -48.30
N LEU A 410 3.44 -3.90 -49.21
CA LEU A 410 2.26 -4.72 -48.87
C LEU A 410 2.04 -5.85 -49.90
N ASP A 411 1.66 -7.04 -49.39
CA ASP A 411 1.46 -8.28 -50.15
C ASP A 411 0.40 -8.14 -51.26
N HIS A 412 0.74 -8.68 -52.44
CA HIS A 412 0.31 -8.19 -53.76
C HIS A 412 -1.09 -8.67 -54.20
N ARG A 413 -1.77 -9.53 -53.43
CA ARG A 413 -2.99 -10.23 -53.89
C ARG A 413 -4.31 -9.55 -53.52
N GLU A 414 -4.41 -8.88 -52.38
CA GLU A 414 -5.67 -8.24 -51.95
C GLU A 414 -5.84 -6.83 -52.53
N ILE A 415 -4.73 -6.13 -52.78
CA ILE A 415 -4.68 -4.77 -53.32
C ILE A 415 -5.13 -4.71 -54.79
N HIS A 416 -4.74 -5.69 -55.61
CA HIS A 416 -5.14 -5.73 -57.03
C HIS A 416 -6.65 -5.94 -57.24
N ALA A 417 -7.30 -6.71 -56.36
CA ALA A 417 -8.74 -6.96 -56.44
C ALA A 417 -9.55 -5.70 -56.08
N TYR A 418 -9.10 -4.96 -55.06
CA TYR A 418 -9.74 -3.71 -54.63
C TYR A 418 -9.57 -2.59 -55.68
N TRP A 419 -8.37 -2.42 -56.25
CA TRP A 419 -8.12 -1.35 -57.24
C TRP A 419 -8.64 -1.65 -58.66
N ALA A 420 -9.01 -2.90 -58.96
CA ALA A 420 -9.77 -3.21 -60.17
C ALA A 420 -11.22 -2.69 -60.07
N ALA A 421 -11.83 -2.79 -58.88
CA ALA A 421 -13.19 -2.31 -58.63
C ALA A 421 -13.28 -0.76 -58.67
N VAL A 422 -12.32 -0.07 -58.06
CA VAL A 422 -12.30 1.40 -58.00
C VAL A 422 -12.01 2.06 -59.35
N ARG A 423 -11.24 1.41 -60.23
CA ARG A 423 -10.98 1.92 -61.59
C ARG A 423 -12.22 1.85 -62.48
N ALA A 424 -13.00 0.79 -62.37
CA ALA A 424 -14.26 0.64 -63.11
C ALA A 424 -15.28 1.74 -62.74
N GLU A 425 -15.32 2.12 -61.46
CA GLU A 425 -16.23 3.15 -60.94
C GLU A 425 -15.82 4.57 -61.36
N ARG A 426 -14.51 4.85 -61.49
CA ARG A 426 -13.99 6.15 -61.94
C ARG A 426 -14.13 6.39 -63.45
N GLU A 427 -14.00 5.35 -64.27
CA GLU A 427 -14.23 5.46 -65.72
C GLU A 427 -15.71 5.79 -66.03
N GLU A 428 -16.63 5.33 -65.19
CA GLU A 428 -18.06 5.65 -65.29
C GLU A 428 -18.36 7.12 -64.94
N GLN A 429 -17.62 7.71 -63.99
CA GLN A 429 -17.82 9.09 -63.53
C GLN A 429 -17.13 10.15 -64.41
N ALA A 430 -16.01 9.81 -65.08
CA ALA A 430 -15.25 10.74 -65.92
C ALA A 430 -15.96 11.12 -67.24
N LEU A 431 -16.98 10.36 -67.68
CA LEU A 431 -17.76 10.71 -68.88
C LEU A 431 -18.82 11.80 -68.64
N ALA A 432 -19.00 12.30 -67.41
CA ALA A 432 -20.02 13.28 -67.07
C ALA A 432 -19.45 14.68 -66.78
N ARG A 433 -19.39 15.49 -67.84
CA ARG A 433 -19.60 16.96 -67.89
C ARG A 433 -18.41 17.95 -67.87
N PRO A 434 -18.61 19.15 -68.45
CA PRO A 434 -17.56 19.98 -69.03
C PRO A 434 -17.28 21.31 -68.29
N SER A 435 -16.17 21.90 -68.73
CA SER A 435 -15.49 23.15 -68.34
C SER A 435 -16.29 24.46 -68.46
N SER A 436 -16.14 25.36 -67.49
CA SER A 436 -15.86 26.80 -67.73
C SER A 436 -15.53 27.56 -66.44
N VAL A 437 -14.54 28.47 -66.52
CA VAL A 437 -14.07 29.41 -65.48
C VAL A 437 -14.34 30.84 -65.98
N PRO A 438 -14.60 31.83 -65.09
CA PRO A 438 -13.67 32.97 -65.01
C PRO A 438 -13.43 33.54 -63.59
N ALA A 439 -12.38 34.36 -63.50
CA ALA A 439 -11.61 34.76 -62.30
C ALA A 439 -11.94 36.15 -61.68
N HIS A 440 -11.27 36.44 -60.55
CA HIS A 440 -11.05 37.70 -59.76
C HIS A 440 -11.94 37.83 -58.49
N SER A 441 -11.48 38.27 -57.31
CA SER A 441 -10.33 39.10 -56.90
C SER A 441 -9.92 38.87 -55.42
N GLY A 442 -8.68 39.20 -55.06
CA GLY A 442 -7.97 38.86 -53.82
C GLY A 442 -8.39 39.53 -52.50
N ALA A 443 -9.68 39.81 -52.27
CA ALA A 443 -10.16 40.28 -50.96
C ALA A 443 -10.56 39.15 -50.00
N THR A 444 -10.57 37.90 -50.47
CA THR A 444 -11.11 36.74 -49.73
C THR A 444 -10.09 36.07 -48.81
N ARG A 445 -8.78 36.20 -49.08
CA ARG A 445 -7.72 35.51 -48.32
C ARG A 445 -7.69 35.90 -46.85
N THR A 446 -7.76 37.20 -46.54
CA THR A 446 -7.69 37.69 -45.16
C THR A 446 -8.98 37.43 -44.38
N THR A 447 -10.14 37.47 -45.05
CA THR A 447 -11.44 37.21 -44.42
C THR A 447 -11.66 35.72 -44.15
N LEU A 448 -11.13 34.84 -45.02
CA LEU A 448 -11.18 33.40 -44.87
C LEU A 448 -10.21 32.90 -43.77
N LEU A 449 -8.96 33.39 -43.78
CA LEU A 449 -7.98 33.08 -42.73
C LEU A 449 -8.49 33.55 -41.35
N ARG A 450 -9.11 34.74 -41.30
CA ARG A 450 -9.71 35.29 -40.08
C ARG A 450 -10.87 34.45 -39.55
N ARG A 451 -11.76 33.95 -40.43
CA ARG A 451 -12.86 33.05 -40.01
C ARG A 451 -12.36 31.69 -39.54
N ILE A 452 -11.30 31.16 -40.14
CA ILE A 452 -10.67 29.90 -39.73
C ILE A 452 -9.99 30.08 -38.36
N LEU A 453 -9.26 31.18 -38.15
CA LEU A 453 -8.58 31.48 -36.89
C LEU A 453 -9.54 31.81 -35.73
N ASP A 454 -10.67 32.48 -35.98
CA ASP A 454 -11.73 32.72 -34.99
C ASP A 454 -12.41 31.39 -34.58
N ARG A 455 -12.68 30.50 -35.54
CA ARG A 455 -13.35 29.21 -35.30
C ARG A 455 -12.45 28.21 -34.56
N LEU A 456 -11.13 28.35 -34.71
CA LEU A 456 -10.10 27.59 -33.99
C LEU A 456 -9.67 28.25 -32.65
N GLY A 457 -10.22 29.43 -32.31
CA GLY A 457 -9.92 30.13 -31.04
C GLY A 457 -8.52 30.75 -30.94
N LEU A 458 -7.84 30.95 -32.08
CA LEU A 458 -6.44 31.38 -32.18
C LEU A 458 -6.27 32.90 -32.42
N TRP A 459 -7.37 33.67 -32.46
CA TRP A 459 -7.34 35.11 -32.64
C TRP A 459 -7.47 35.87 -31.31
N GLN A 460 -6.51 36.77 -31.01
CA GLN A 460 -6.68 37.81 -29.99
C GLN A 460 -6.51 39.18 -30.64
N PRO A 461 -7.42 40.15 -30.40
CA PRO A 461 -7.19 41.52 -30.83
C PRO A 461 -6.02 42.11 -30.03
N PRO A 462 -5.22 43.01 -30.64
CA PRO A 462 -4.14 43.67 -29.92
C PRO A 462 -4.68 44.46 -28.72
N PRO A 463 -3.90 44.59 -27.63
CA PRO A 463 -4.32 45.39 -26.48
C PRO A 463 -4.51 46.85 -26.93
N VAL A 464 -5.63 47.46 -26.54
CA VAL A 464 -5.85 48.89 -26.72
C VAL A 464 -4.75 49.61 -25.95
N ALA A 465 -3.90 50.35 -26.66
CA ALA A 465 -2.87 51.19 -26.05
C ALA A 465 -3.54 52.11 -25.01
N SER A 466 -3.15 51.96 -23.75
CA SER A 466 -3.53 52.89 -22.71
C SER A 466 -2.92 54.24 -23.06
N VAL A 467 -3.79 55.23 -23.29
CA VAL A 467 -3.39 56.64 -23.37
C VAL A 467 -2.75 56.99 -22.03
N GLU A 468 -1.46 57.34 -22.05
CA GLU A 468 -0.76 57.88 -20.88
C GLU A 468 -1.52 59.10 -20.36
N GLN A 469 -2.06 59.01 -19.14
CA GLN A 469 -2.41 60.19 -18.37
C GLN A 469 -1.14 60.72 -17.68
N PRO A 470 -0.89 62.05 -17.68
CA PRO A 470 0.31 62.61 -17.09
C PRO A 470 0.32 62.45 -15.55
N SER A 471 1.52 62.20 -15.02
CA SER A 471 1.84 62.07 -13.60
C SER A 471 1.49 63.33 -12.77
N PRO A 472 0.89 63.20 -11.57
CA PRO A 472 0.58 64.34 -10.69
C PRO A 472 1.80 64.81 -9.86
N ARG A 473 2.96 65.03 -10.50
CA ARG A 473 4.15 65.60 -9.82
C ARG A 473 4.87 66.75 -10.55
N ASP A 474 4.33 67.27 -11.65
CA ASP A 474 4.93 68.40 -12.38
C ASP A 474 4.00 69.64 -12.50
N VAL A 475 3.14 69.89 -11.51
CA VAL A 475 2.41 71.17 -11.38
C VAL A 475 2.34 71.60 -9.91
N GLU A 476 3.44 72.07 -9.36
CA GLU A 476 3.43 73.02 -8.23
C GLU A 476 4.80 73.70 -8.09
N ARG A 477 5.09 74.63 -9.02
CA ARG A 477 6.02 75.76 -8.83
C ARG A 477 5.96 76.69 -10.03
N VAL A 478 4.90 77.49 -10.14
CA VAL A 478 4.89 78.86 -10.70
C VAL A 478 3.57 79.50 -10.26
N GLN A 479 3.69 80.66 -9.61
CA GLN A 479 2.69 81.70 -9.32
C GLN A 479 1.86 81.62 -8.03
N ASP A 480 2.16 82.62 -7.20
CA ASP A 480 1.50 83.23 -6.03
C ASP A 480 1.44 82.50 -4.69
#